data_AF-A0A2E0GT76-F1
#
_entry.id   AF-A0A2E0GT76-F1
#
_cell.length_a   1.000
_cell.length_b   1.000
_cell.length_c   1.000
_cell.angle_alpha   90.00
_cell.angle_beta   90.00
_cell.angle_gamma   90.00
#
_symmetry.space_group_name_H-M   'P 1'
#
loop_
_entity.id
_entity.type
_entity.pdbx_description
1 polymer ?
#
loop_
_entity_poly.entity_id
_entity_poly.type
_entity_poly.pdbx_seq_one_letter_code
_entity_poly.pdbx_strand_id
1 'polypeptide(L)' 'MKNPSKEQEEKWAEDRRLHFARFCWLNMYKVAPSGKIWKHVFFEKEGIHLDTYAASRIKDGKAKKKA' A
#
# COMPACT_ATOMS: atom_id res chain seq x y z
N MET A 1 -27.99 -8.43 1.29
CA MET A 1 -26.51 -8.32 1.24
C MET A 1 -26.01 -8.45 2.67
N LYS A 2 -25.18 -9.46 2.98
CA LYS A 2 -24.55 -9.54 4.31
C LYS A 2 -23.47 -8.47 4.36
N ASN A 3 -23.61 -7.49 5.26
CA ASN A 3 -22.51 -6.56 5.51
C ASN A 3 -21.28 -7.37 5.93
N PRO A 4 -20.09 -7.11 5.35
CA PRO A 4 -18.86 -7.75 5.80
C PRO A 4 -18.65 -7.47 7.29
N SER A 5 -18.09 -8.44 8.02
CA SER A 5 -17.69 -8.19 9.41
C SER A 5 -16.57 -7.14 9.43
N LYS A 6 -16.41 -6.45 10.56
CA LYS A 6 -15.34 -5.46 10.74
C LYS A 6 -13.94 -6.03 10.41
N GLU A 7 -13.68 -7.29 10.80
CA GLU A 7 -12.44 -7.99 10.47
C GLU A 7 -12.25 -8.24 8.97
N GLN A 8 -13.33 -8.47 8.23
CA GLN A 8 -13.27 -8.61 6.78
C GLN A 8 -13.00 -7.28 6.09
N GLU A 9 -13.61 -6.19 6.57
CA GLU A 9 -13.36 -4.84 6.07
C GLU A 9 -11.89 -4.41 6.28
N GLU A 10 -11.32 -4.72 7.45
CA GLU A 10 -9.92 -4.46 7.78
C GLU A 10 -8.98 -5.25 6.85
N LYS A 11 -9.22 -6.56 6.66
CA LYS A 11 -8.43 -7.38 5.72
C LYS A 11 -8.51 -6.84 4.29
N TRP A 12 -9.69 -6.44 3.84
CA TRP A 12 -9.85 -5.86 2.50
C TRP A 12 -9.17 -4.50 2.38
N ALA A 13 -9.18 -3.68 3.42
CA ALA A 13 -8.46 -2.41 3.42
C ALA A 13 -6.94 -2.64 3.34
N GLU A 14 -6.41 -3.59 4.10
CA GLU A 14 -5.00 -3.96 4.05
C GLU A 14 -4.60 -4.49 2.67
N ASP A 15 -5.44 -5.33 2.07
CA ASP A 15 -5.17 -5.93 0.76
C ASP A 15 -5.23 -4.87 -0.35
N ARG A 16 -6.26 -4.00 -0.34
CA ARG A 16 -6.34 -2.84 -1.25
C ARG A 16 -5.10 -1.95 -1.13
N ARG A 17 -4.67 -1.63 0.09
CA ARG A 17 -3.45 -0.84 0.34
C ARG A 17 -2.21 -1.53 -0.22
N LEU A 18 -2.08 -2.85 -0.03
CA LEU A 18 -0.97 -3.63 -0.55
C LEU A 18 -0.93 -3.61 -2.08
N HIS A 19 -2.06 -3.85 -2.73
CA HIS A 19 -2.17 -3.83 -4.18
C HIS A 19 -1.85 -2.45 -4.75
N PHE A 20 -2.38 -1.39 -4.12
CA PHE A 20 -2.10 -0.03 -4.50
C PHE A 20 -0.61 0.33 -4.32
N ALA A 21 0.00 -0.04 -3.19
CA ALA A 21 1.42 0.17 -2.96
C ALA A 21 2.30 -0.51 -4.01
N ARG A 22 1.97 -1.76 -4.40
CA ARG A 22 2.70 -2.49 -5.47
C ARG A 22 2.60 -1.76 -6.80
N PHE A 23 1.41 -1.31 -7.17
CA PHE A 23 1.20 -0.54 -8.40
C PHE A 23 2.00 0.76 -8.39
N CYS A 24 1.94 1.51 -7.29
CA CYS A 24 2.70 2.75 -7.12
C CYS A 24 4.21 2.52 -7.15
N TRP A 25 4.71 1.40 -6.61
CA TRP A 25 6.13 1.06 -6.62
C TRP A 25 6.66 0.87 -8.05
N LEU A 26 5.96 0.07 -8.85
CA LEU A 26 6.34 -0.19 -10.24
C LEU A 26 6.28 1.06 -11.13
N ASN A 27 5.47 2.05 -10.74
CA ASN A 27 5.26 3.27 -11.51
C ASN A 27 5.74 4.53 -10.77
N MET A 28 6.63 4.40 -9.77
CA MET A 28 6.88 5.47 -8.80
C MET A 28 7.38 6.79 -9.40
N TYR A 29 8.08 6.74 -10.53
CA TYR A 29 8.59 7.90 -11.27
C TYR A 29 7.71 8.31 -12.46
N LYS A 30 6.65 7.55 -12.76
CA LYS A 30 5.70 7.89 -13.83
C LYS A 30 4.68 8.90 -13.32
N VAL A 31 4.23 9.75 -14.24
CA VAL A 31 3.18 10.75 -13.98
C VAL A 31 1.81 10.06 -13.98
N ALA A 32 1.02 10.32 -12.95
CA ALA A 32 -0.38 9.90 -12.83
C ALA A 32 -1.30 10.88 -13.58
N PRO A 33 -2.57 10.53 -13.85
CA PRO A 33 -3.51 11.44 -14.52
C PRO A 33 -3.70 12.79 -13.82
N SER A 34 -3.37 12.88 -12.52
CA SER A 34 -3.39 14.12 -11.76
C SER A 34 -2.19 15.06 -12.01
N GLY A 35 -1.22 14.65 -12.84
CA GLY A 35 0.03 15.39 -13.08
C GLY A 35 1.11 15.17 -12.01
N LYS A 36 0.82 14.44 -10.93
CA LYS A 36 1.80 14.09 -9.88
C LYS A 36 2.42 12.72 -10.15
N ILE A 37 3.62 12.46 -9.64
CA ILE A 37 4.21 11.11 -9.71
C ILE A 37 3.50 10.15 -8.76
N TRP A 38 3.44 8.86 -9.13
CA TRP A 38 2.74 7.85 -8.31
C TRP A 38 3.26 7.71 -6.88
N LYS A 39 4.54 8.00 -6.62
CA LYS A 39 5.09 8.08 -5.25
C LYS A 39 4.32 9.11 -4.39
N HIS A 40 4.04 10.29 -4.95
CA HIS A 40 3.32 11.35 -4.23
C HIS A 40 1.83 11.03 -4.12
N VAL A 41 1.24 10.45 -5.17
CA VAL A 41 -0.16 10.01 -5.13
C VAL A 41 -0.40 9.00 -4.00
N PHE A 42 0.54 8.07 -3.80
CA PHE A 42 0.45 7.13 -2.68
C PHE A 42 0.46 7.84 -1.32
N PHE A 43 1.37 8.79 -1.12
CA PHE A 43 1.45 9.57 0.11
C PHE A 43 0.17 10.37 0.37
N GLU A 44 -0.39 11.01 -0.65
CA GLU A 44 -1.63 11.80 -0.51
C GLU A 44 -2.86 10.93 -0.17
N LYS A 45 -2.90 9.68 -0.62
CA LYS A 45 -4.02 8.78 -0.38
C LYS A 45 -3.90 8.01 0.93
N GLU A 46 -2.70 7.56 1.28
CA GLU A 46 -2.47 6.66 2.42
C GLU A 46 -1.81 7.34 3.63
N GLY A 47 -1.31 8.57 3.48
CA GLY A 47 -0.65 9.33 4.54
C GLY A 47 0.74 8.83 4.92
N ILE A 48 1.30 7.86 4.17
CA ILE A 48 2.61 7.27 4.41
C ILE A 48 3.45 7.27 3.13
N HIS A 49 4.74 7.57 3.27
CA HIS A 49 5.66 7.53 2.14
C HIS A 49 5.82 6.09 1.62
N LEU A 50 5.78 5.94 0.29
CA LEU A 50 5.83 4.65 -0.38
C LEU A 50 7.10 3.85 -0.06
N ASP A 51 8.23 4.54 0.06
CA ASP A 51 9.53 4.00 0.48
C ASP A 51 9.50 3.49 1.93
N THR A 52 8.91 4.28 2.84
CA THR A 52 8.71 3.85 4.23
C THR A 52 7.82 2.61 4.32
N TYR A 53 6.73 2.57 3.54
CA TYR A 53 5.83 1.43 3.47
C TYR A 53 6.51 0.17 2.89
N ALA A 54 7.32 0.32 1.83
CA ALA A 54 8.06 -0.80 1.26
C ALA A 54 9.11 -1.35 2.24
N ALA A 55 9.83 -0.47 2.94
CA ALA A 55 10.83 -0.85 3.94
C ALA A 55 10.21 -1.61 5.13
N SER A 56 9.06 -1.14 5.64
CA SER A 56 8.35 -1.83 6.73
C SER A 56 7.89 -3.22 6.29
N ARG A 57 7.34 -3.37 5.09
CA ARG A 57 6.93 -4.68 4.54
C ARG A 57 8.08 -5.65 4.37
N ILE A 58 9.26 -5.20 3.94
CA ILE A 58 10.45 -6.05 3.86
C ILE A 58 10.87 -6.50 5.27
N LYS A 59 10.82 -5.61 6.26
CA LYS A 59 11.11 -5.94 7.65
C LYS A 59 10.13 -6.96 8.22
N ASP A 60 8.83 -6.78 7.98
CA ASP A 60 7.78 -7.71 8.40
C ASP A 60 7.94 -9.09 7.74
N GLY A 61 8.25 -9.11 6.44
CA GLY A 61 8.52 -10.36 5.71
C GLY A 61 9.76 -11.09 6.22
N LYS A 62 10.80 -10.35 6.63
CA LYS A 62 11.99 -10.92 7.28
C LYS A 62 11.69 -11.43 8.69
N ALA A 63 10.85 -10.73 9.46
CA ALA A 63 10.43 -11.15 10.79
C ALA A 63 9.60 -12.43 10.76
N LYS A 64 8.64 -12.54 9.83
CA LYS A 64 7.83 -13.76 9.63
C LYS A 64 8.61 -14.97 9.11
N LYS A 65 9.76 -14.76 8.46
CA LYS A 65 10.65 -15.86 8.01
C LYS A 65 11.61 -16.37 9.08
N LYS A 66 11.77 -15.62 10.19
CA LYS A 66 12.64 -15.97 11.31
C LYS A 66 11.88 -16.51 12.53
N ALA A 67 10.54 -16.54 12.47
CA ALA A 67 9.66 -17.08 13.50
C ALA A 67 9.20 -18.49 13.15
#